data_AF-F0FYI1-F1
#
_entry.id   AF-F0FYI1-F1
#
_cell.length_a   1.000
_cell.length_b   1.000
_cell.length_c   1.000
_cell.angle_alpha   90.00
_cell.angle_beta   90.00
_cell.angle_gamma   90.00
#
_symmetry.space_group_name_H-M   'P 1'
#
loop_
_entity.id
_entity.type
_entity.pdbx_description
1 polymer ?
#
loop_
_entity_poly.entity_id
_entity_poly.type
_entity_poly.pdbx_seq_one_letter_code
_entity_poly.pdbx_strand_id
1 'polypeptide(L)'
;SHHTMNAMGHSVPNMIGVPQKDLAKRINKLVPDYMAMGSTGGAMGEMEMPLPDNTLPMMTGTGPFGPLEMGGMFTVAKVRQGLGRNDYRDPGWFKHPKGTVAYEYTGELPDS
;
A
#
# COMPACT_ATOMS: atom_id res chain seq x y z
N SER A 1 6.10 1.83 -13.19
CA SER A 1 4.97 1.31 -12.41
C SER A 1 4.91 2.06 -11.09
N HIS A 2 3.78 2.70 -10.74
CA HIS A 2 3.67 3.46 -9.48
C HIS A 2 3.20 2.59 -8.29
N HIS A 3 2.54 1.45 -8.55
CA HIS A 3 2.19 0.47 -7.50
C HIS A 3 2.30 -0.95 -8.08
N THR A 4 3.47 -1.55 -7.95
CA THR A 4 3.73 -2.92 -8.40
C THR A 4 3.19 -3.92 -7.38
N MET A 5 1.86 -4.04 -7.33
CA MET A 5 1.24 -5.19 -6.70
C MET A 5 1.31 -6.37 -7.68
N ASN A 6 1.73 -7.53 -7.17
CA ASN A 6 2.06 -8.71 -7.97
C ASN A 6 0.93 -9.12 -8.94
N ALA A 7 -0.31 -9.20 -8.44
CA ALA A 7 -1.47 -9.62 -9.22
C ALA A 7 -2.20 -8.48 -9.97
N MET A 8 -1.75 -7.23 -9.87
CA MET A 8 -2.37 -6.10 -10.55
C MET A 8 -1.78 -5.87 -11.95
N GLY A 9 -2.60 -5.43 -12.89
CA GLY A 9 -2.12 -5.05 -14.22
C GLY A 9 -1.22 -3.81 -14.17
N HIS A 10 -0.03 -3.89 -14.77
CA HIS A 10 0.96 -2.80 -14.75
C HIS A 10 0.92 -1.90 -16.00
N SER A 11 0.15 -2.27 -17.02
CA SER A 11 0.03 -1.56 -18.30
C SER A 11 -1.32 -0.87 -18.49
N VAL A 12 -2.04 -0.60 -17.39
CA VAL A 12 -3.31 0.13 -17.42
C VAL A 12 -3.06 1.65 -17.53
N PRO A 13 -3.89 2.39 -18.29
CA PRO A 13 -3.81 3.85 -18.32
C PRO A 13 -3.95 4.48 -16.93
N ASN A 14 -3.24 5.58 -16.68
CA ASN A 14 -3.40 6.36 -15.45
C ASN A 14 -4.75 7.08 -15.45
N MET A 15 -5.55 6.84 -14.41
CA MET A 15 -6.90 7.41 -14.29
C MET A 15 -7.02 8.53 -13.24
N ILE A 16 -5.89 8.99 -12.68
CA ILE A 16 -5.87 10.09 -11.70
C ILE A 16 -6.49 11.35 -12.33
N GLY A 17 -7.45 11.95 -11.62
CA GLY A 17 -8.14 13.17 -12.08
C GLY A 17 -9.19 12.94 -13.18
N VAL A 18 -9.38 11.71 -13.66
CA VAL A 18 -10.42 11.40 -14.65
C VAL A 18 -11.78 11.25 -13.95
N PRO A 19 -12.82 12.01 -14.36
CA PRO A 19 -14.16 11.88 -13.78
C PRO A 19 -14.82 10.58 -14.25
N GLN A 20 -14.85 9.57 -13.38
CA GLN A 20 -15.38 8.24 -13.72
C GLN A 20 -16.83 8.01 -13.27
N LYS A 21 -17.50 8.94 -12.56
CA LYS A 21 -18.82 8.70 -11.92
C LYS A 21 -19.90 8.21 -12.90
N ASP A 22 -20.07 8.91 -14.03
CA ASP A 22 -21.11 8.56 -14.99
C ASP A 22 -20.77 7.33 -15.81
N LEU A 23 -19.47 7.13 -16.08
CA LEU A 23 -18.96 5.94 -16.75
C LEU A 23 -19.16 4.69 -15.87
N ALA A 24 -18.78 4.77 -14.59
CA ALA A 24 -18.96 3.69 -13.61
C ALA A 24 -20.43 3.30 -13.47
N LYS A 25 -21.36 4.27 -13.43
CA LYS A 25 -22.81 3.99 -13.43
C LYS A 25 -23.27 3.20 -14.65
N ARG A 26 -22.73 3.49 -15.84
CA ARG A 26 -23.09 2.76 -17.07
C ARG A 26 -22.49 1.35 -17.08
N ILE A 27 -21.23 1.22 -16.66
CA ILE A 27 -20.55 -0.08 -16.55
C ILE A 27 -21.25 -0.97 -15.52
N ASN A 28 -21.65 -0.42 -14.38
CA ASN A 28 -22.37 -1.16 -13.33
C ASN A 28 -23.71 -1.76 -13.78
N LYS A 29 -24.34 -1.21 -14.83
CA LYS A 29 -25.55 -1.82 -15.42
C LYS A 29 -25.27 -3.12 -16.18
N LEU A 30 -24.03 -3.30 -16.63
CA LEU A 30 -23.58 -4.48 -17.37
C LEU A 30 -22.76 -5.44 -16.48
N VAL A 31 -22.00 -4.89 -15.55
CA VAL A 31 -21.13 -5.62 -14.60
C VAL A 31 -21.44 -5.09 -13.19
N PRO A 32 -22.38 -5.71 -12.46
CA PRO A 32 -22.92 -5.18 -11.19
C PRO A 32 -21.90 -4.90 -10.08
N ASP A 33 -20.72 -5.51 -10.16
CA ASP A 33 -19.64 -5.40 -9.15
C ASP A 33 -18.45 -4.56 -9.64
N TYR A 34 -18.65 -3.66 -10.62
CA TYR A 34 -17.57 -2.83 -11.13
C TYR A 34 -17.16 -1.75 -10.12
N MET A 35 -15.93 -1.89 -9.64
CA MET A 35 -15.26 -0.93 -8.75
C MET A 35 -14.40 0.01 -9.60
N ALA A 36 -14.73 1.31 -9.61
CA ALA A 36 -13.92 2.33 -10.25
C ALA A 36 -12.70 2.65 -9.39
N MET A 37 -11.51 2.54 -9.99
CA MET A 37 -10.24 2.57 -9.26
C MET A 37 -9.33 3.66 -9.81
N GLY A 38 -8.43 4.17 -8.96
CA GLY A 38 -7.31 5.01 -9.37
C GLY A 38 -7.63 6.49 -9.67
N SER A 39 -8.83 6.99 -9.36
CA SER A 39 -9.20 8.40 -9.59
C SER A 39 -8.49 9.37 -8.63
N THR A 40 -8.24 8.96 -7.39
CA THR A 40 -7.61 9.77 -6.33
C THR A 40 -6.16 9.39 -6.04
N GLY A 41 -5.64 8.33 -6.67
CA GLY A 41 -4.41 7.68 -6.23
C GLY A 41 -4.56 7.05 -4.84
N GLY A 42 -3.49 6.41 -4.35
CA GLY A 42 -3.45 5.82 -3.02
C GLY A 42 -3.12 4.34 -2.99
N ALA A 43 -2.74 3.90 -1.80
CA ALA A 43 -2.55 2.52 -1.40
C ALA A 43 -3.89 1.77 -1.38
N MET A 44 -3.89 0.52 -1.83
CA MET A 44 -5.09 -0.33 -1.85
C MET A 44 -5.10 -1.38 -0.74
N GLY A 45 -4.06 -1.42 0.11
CA GLY A 45 -3.89 -2.47 1.11
C GLY A 45 -4.99 -2.57 2.17
N GLU A 46 -5.79 -1.52 2.34
CA GLU A 46 -6.90 -1.49 3.29
C GLU A 46 -8.26 -1.87 2.67
N MET A 47 -8.34 -2.03 1.34
CA MET A 47 -9.56 -2.46 0.67
C MET A 47 -9.55 -3.97 0.47
N GLU A 48 -10.23 -4.70 1.36
CA GLU A 48 -10.45 -6.13 1.20
C GLU A 48 -11.36 -6.38 0.00
N MET A 49 -10.79 -6.90 -1.09
CA MET A 49 -11.54 -7.43 -2.22
C MET A 49 -11.43 -8.95 -2.21
N PRO A 50 -12.49 -9.69 -2.58
CA PRO A 50 -12.41 -11.13 -2.75
C PRO A 50 -11.40 -11.45 -3.85
N LEU A 51 -10.37 -12.22 -3.51
CA LEU A 51 -9.32 -12.67 -4.42
C LEU A 51 -9.53 -14.15 -4.76
N PRO A 52 -9.24 -14.59 -6.01
CA PRO A 52 -9.18 -16.02 -6.33
C PRO A 52 -8.23 -16.80 -5.41
N ASP A 53 -8.57 -18.04 -5.08
CA ASP A 53 -7.79 -18.91 -4.15
C ASP A 53 -6.32 -19.08 -4.57
N ASN A 54 -6.01 -18.97 -5.86
CA ASN A 54 -4.67 -19.12 -6.42
C ASN A 54 -3.92 -17.79 -6.58
N THR A 55 -4.40 -16.71 -5.97
CA THR A 55 -3.75 -15.40 -6.04
C THR A 55 -2.53 -15.37 -5.13
N LEU A 56 -1.37 -15.03 -5.69
CA LEU A 56 -0.17 -14.76 -4.90
C LEU A 56 -0.45 -13.61 -3.93
N PRO A 57 0.11 -13.63 -2.70
CA PRO A 57 -0.09 -12.54 -1.75
C PRO A 57 0.22 -11.18 -2.41
N MET A 58 -0.80 -10.32 -2.52
CA MET A 58 -0.65 -8.97 -3.09
C MET A 58 0.03 -8.02 -2.11
N MET A 59 -0.05 -8.35 -0.83
CA MET A 59 0.56 -7.69 0.31
C MET A 59 1.45 -8.71 1.01
N THR A 60 2.62 -8.29 1.49
CA THR A 60 3.44 -9.19 2.31
C THR A 60 4.10 -8.44 3.45
N GLY A 61 3.71 -8.80 4.67
CA GLY A 61 4.29 -8.26 5.90
C GLY A 61 3.72 -6.89 6.31
N THR A 62 4.02 -6.52 7.55
CA THR A 62 3.59 -5.27 8.17
C THR A 62 4.82 -4.54 8.68
N GLY A 63 5.04 -3.32 8.19
CA GLY A 63 6.07 -2.40 8.64
C GLY A 63 5.69 -1.69 9.94
N PRO A 64 6.58 -0.87 10.50
CA PRO A 64 6.30 -0.10 11.71
C PRO A 64 5.22 0.98 11.52
N PHE A 65 4.89 1.32 10.27
CA PHE A 65 3.94 2.38 9.90
C PHE A 65 2.81 1.89 9.00
N GLY A 66 2.58 0.58 8.91
CA GLY A 66 1.50 0.01 8.11
C GLY A 66 1.95 -1.09 7.14
N PRO A 67 1.06 -1.51 6.23
CA PRO A 67 1.30 -2.62 5.32
C PRO A 67 2.48 -2.37 4.36
N LEU A 68 3.22 -3.42 4.05
CA LEU A 68 4.29 -3.40 3.05
C LEU A 68 3.72 -3.86 1.69
N GLU A 69 3.40 -2.87 0.84
CA GLU A 69 2.52 -3.06 -0.33
C GLU A 69 3.19 -3.51 -1.63
N MET A 70 3.92 -4.63 -1.64
CA MET A 70 4.43 -5.20 -2.90
C MET A 70 4.63 -6.72 -2.76
N GLY A 71 3.55 -7.45 -2.49
CA GLY A 71 3.66 -8.81 -2.01
C GLY A 71 4.51 -9.73 -2.89
N GLY A 72 5.58 -10.28 -2.29
CA GLY A 72 6.55 -11.16 -2.96
C GLY A 72 7.52 -10.50 -3.94
N MET A 73 7.45 -9.19 -4.15
CA MET A 73 8.24 -8.48 -5.17
C MET A 73 9.55 -7.88 -4.64
N PHE A 74 9.76 -7.85 -3.32
CA PHE A 74 11.02 -7.41 -2.72
C PHE A 74 11.39 -8.20 -1.46
N THR A 75 12.66 -8.09 -1.07
CA THR A 75 13.18 -8.61 0.19
C THR A 75 13.43 -7.46 1.17
N VAL A 76 12.98 -7.61 2.43
CA VAL A 76 13.34 -6.67 3.50
C VAL A 76 14.64 -7.12 4.15
N ALA A 77 15.70 -6.32 4.01
CA ALA A 77 16.96 -6.52 4.71
C ALA A 77 17.11 -5.47 5.83
N LYS A 78 17.22 -5.90 7.08
CA LYS A 78 17.42 -5.01 8.24
C LYS A 78 18.90 -4.98 8.62
N VAL A 79 19.56 -3.83 8.47
CA VAL A 79 20.99 -3.64 8.81
C VAL A 79 21.10 -2.70 10.01
N ARG A 80 21.65 -3.18 11.14
CA ARG A 80 21.87 -2.35 12.34
C ARG A 80 22.96 -2.91 13.26
N GLN A 81 23.46 -2.06 14.16
CA GLN A 81 24.40 -2.45 15.20
C GLN A 81 23.75 -3.39 16.25
N GLY A 82 24.58 -4.17 16.95
CA GLY A 82 24.14 -5.06 18.04
C GLY A 82 23.54 -6.39 17.60
N LEU A 83 23.73 -6.79 16.33
CA LEU A 83 23.36 -8.12 15.84
C LEU A 83 24.50 -9.11 16.13
N GLY A 84 24.17 -10.24 16.76
CA GLY A 84 25.15 -11.30 17.03
C GLY A 84 25.55 -12.03 15.74
N ARG A 85 26.82 -12.43 15.62
CA ARG A 85 27.38 -13.10 14.42
C ARG A 85 26.60 -14.35 13.96
N ASN A 86 26.00 -15.08 14.91
CA ASN A 86 25.22 -16.30 14.66
C ASN A 86 23.79 -16.17 15.24
N ASP A 87 23.27 -14.95 15.36
CA ASP A 87 21.92 -14.69 15.86
C ASP A 87 20.96 -14.48 14.69
N TYR A 88 20.08 -15.46 14.45
CA TYR A 88 19.11 -15.48 13.36
C TYR A 88 17.70 -15.06 13.78
N ARG A 89 17.52 -14.61 15.03
CA ARG A 89 16.21 -14.14 15.52
C ARG A 89 15.83 -12.85 14.81
N ASP A 90 14.53 -12.61 14.62
CA ASP A 90 14.08 -11.31 14.11
C ASP A 90 14.43 -10.22 15.14
N PRO A 91 15.31 -9.26 14.77
CA PRO A 91 15.68 -8.21 15.69
C PRO A 91 14.55 -7.18 15.87
N GLY A 92 13.42 -7.33 15.16
CA GLY A 92 12.29 -6.41 15.17
C GLY A 92 12.57 -5.14 14.36
N TRP A 93 11.64 -4.19 14.38
CA TRP A 93 11.79 -2.91 13.68
C TRP A 93 12.85 -2.00 14.33
N PHE A 94 13.40 -1.08 13.55
CA PHE A 94 14.35 -0.09 14.06
C PHE A 94 13.66 0.81 15.08
N LYS A 95 14.30 1.02 16.23
CA LYS A 95 13.79 1.95 17.25
C LYS A 95 14.18 3.36 16.85
N HIS A 96 13.22 4.13 16.35
CA HIS A 96 13.42 5.52 15.97
C HIS A 96 13.86 6.35 17.20
N PRO A 97 14.88 7.22 17.07
CA PRO A 97 15.25 8.13 18.15
C PRO A 97 14.08 9.03 18.55
N LYS A 98 14.12 9.51 19.80
CA LYS A 98 13.08 10.41 20.31
C LYS A 98 12.99 11.66 19.43
N GLY A 99 11.78 11.98 18.98
CA GLY A 99 11.50 13.18 18.17
C GLY A 99 11.78 13.05 16.67
N THR A 100 12.14 11.86 16.16
CA THR A 100 12.41 11.68 14.72
C THR A 100 11.24 11.10 13.92
N VAL A 101 10.18 10.68 14.60
CA VAL A 101 8.96 10.18 13.95
C VAL A 101 7.99 11.34 13.83
N ALA A 102 7.38 11.49 12.66
CA ALA A 102 6.32 12.47 12.45
C ALA A 102 5.14 12.17 13.40
N TYR A 103 4.47 13.23 13.84
CA TYR A 103 3.28 13.18 14.67
C TYR A 103 2.24 14.11 14.08
N GLU A 104 0.97 13.85 14.40
CA GLU A 104 -0.13 14.71 13.98
C GLU A 104 0.07 16.14 14.52
N TYR A 105 0.00 17.13 13.64
CA TYR A 105 0.06 18.52 14.06
C TYR A 105 -1.29 18.95 14.65
N THR A 106 -1.29 19.33 15.93
CA THR A 106 -2.50 19.71 16.67
C THR A 106 -2.62 21.23 16.91
N GLY A 107 -1.82 22.04 16.19
CA GLY A 107 -1.85 23.49 16.31
C GLY A 107 -2.81 24.15 15.30
N GLU A 108 -2.94 25.47 15.39
CA GLU A 108 -3.67 26.25 14.38
C GLU A 108 -2.92 26.22 13.05
N LEU A 109 -3.66 26.01 11.96
CA LEU A 109 -3.15 26.16 10.60
C LEU A 109 -3.14 27.65 10.24
N PRO A 110 -2.18 28.12 9.42
CA PRO A 110 -2.18 29.50 8.94
C PRO A 110 -3.46 29.78 8.14
N ASP A 111 -3.97 31.01 8.22
CA ASP A 111 -5.04 31.47 7.33
C ASP A 111 -4.58 31.36 5.87
N SER A 112 -5.30 30.55 5.09
CA SER A 112 -5.09 30.31 3.65
C SER A 112 -5.49 31.49 2.78
#